data_AF-A0A1R3US94-F1
#
_entry.id   AF-A0A1R3US94-F1
#
_cell.length_a   1.000
_cell.length_b   1.000
_cell.length_c   1.000
_cell.angle_alpha   90.00
_cell.angle_beta   90.00
_cell.angle_gamma   90.00
#
_symmetry.space_group_name_H-M   'P 1'
#
loop_
_entity.id
_entity.type
_entity.pdbx_description
1 polymer ?
#
loop_
_entity_poly.entity_id
_entity_poly.type
_entity_poly.pdbx_seq_one_letter_code
_entity_poly.pdbx_strand_id
1 'polypeptide(L)'
;MAKQEGPGELRELRKRLDRMERLTWAREADERRFRLGTVAMAVGAVALFVSLALPWLRGPRKDGSGFDIAPTLGSEDLPLRLEPRGLMTGWEMFGAAITDTRAILAVFVAVLLILALTLYALISDDRRFHIAVQVCAFPAPFLLPMVWPTDPESSVVVGPGAIVAFLACLMVGAGATLAKPDD
;
A
#
# COMPACT_ATOMS: atom_id res chain seq x y z
N MET A 1 -53.79 19.42 -41.00
CA MET A 1 -53.80 18.01 -40.55
C MET A 1 -52.78 17.88 -39.43
N ALA A 2 -53.24 17.85 -38.17
CA ALA A 2 -52.39 17.61 -37.02
C ALA A 2 -51.96 16.13 -37.06
N LYS A 3 -50.66 15.90 -37.21
CA LYS A 3 -50.07 14.56 -37.10
C LYS A 3 -50.31 14.11 -35.66
N GLN A 4 -51.11 13.06 -35.46
CA GLN A 4 -51.25 12.45 -34.14
C GLN A 4 -49.87 11.93 -33.73
N GLU A 5 -49.15 12.70 -32.91
CA GLU A 5 -48.00 12.26 -32.13
C GLU A 5 -48.46 11.08 -31.28
N GLY A 6 -48.26 9.88 -31.82
CA GLY A 6 -48.86 8.67 -31.28
C GLY A 6 -48.21 8.25 -29.96
N PRO A 7 -48.90 7.46 -29.13
CA PRO A 7 -48.37 6.88 -27.88
C PRO A 7 -47.08 6.03 -28.06
N GLY A 8 -46.65 5.77 -29.29
CA GLY A 8 -45.37 5.15 -29.63
C GLY A 8 -44.16 6.06 -29.42
N GLU A 9 -44.26 7.37 -29.73
CA GLU A 9 -43.15 8.32 -29.56
C GLU A 9 -42.80 8.53 -28.09
N LEU A 10 -43.81 8.59 -27.22
CA LEU A 10 -43.65 8.65 -25.77
C LEU A 10 -42.96 7.39 -25.21
N ARG A 11 -43.27 6.20 -25.74
CA ARG A 11 -42.60 4.94 -25.33
C ARG A 11 -41.15 4.90 -25.77
N GLU A 12 -40.86 5.39 -26.97
CA GLU A 12 -39.48 5.44 -27.48
C GLU A 12 -38.63 6.44 -26.71
N LEU A 13 -39.18 7.62 -26.40
CA LEU A 13 -38.53 8.62 -25.54
C LEU A 13 -38.26 8.05 -24.14
N ARG A 14 -39.23 7.36 -23.53
CA ARG A 14 -39.03 6.70 -22.23
C ARG A 14 -37.89 5.68 -22.27
N LYS A 15 -37.84 4.85 -23.32
CA LYS A 15 -36.78 3.86 -23.49
C LYS A 15 -35.40 4.50 -23.66
N ARG A 16 -35.31 5.62 -24.37
CA ARG A 16 -34.07 6.39 -24.52
C ARG A 16 -33.65 7.04 -23.20
N LEU A 17 -34.62 7.57 -22.45
CA LEU A 17 -34.39 8.18 -21.13
C LEU A 17 -33.91 7.12 -20.13
N ASP A 18 -34.56 5.96 -20.04
CA ASP A 18 -34.12 4.84 -19.19
C ASP A 18 -32.74 4.30 -19.58
N ARG A 19 -32.36 4.39 -20.86
CA ARG A 19 -31.02 4.01 -21.33
C ARG A 19 -30.00 5.06 -20.90
N MET A 20 -30.30 6.35 -21.08
CA MET A 20 -29.42 7.44 -20.67
C MET A 20 -29.23 7.47 -19.16
N GLU A 21 -30.28 7.28 -18.37
CA GLU A 21 -30.24 7.22 -16.91
C GLU A 21 -29.33 6.07 -16.41
N ARG A 22 -29.45 4.89 -17.04
CA ARG A 22 -28.55 3.76 -16.75
C ARG A 22 -27.09 4.05 -17.12
N LEU A 23 -26.85 4.73 -18.25
CA LEU A 23 -25.50 5.11 -18.67
C LEU A 23 -24.90 6.17 -17.74
N THR A 24 -25.70 7.13 -17.26
CA THR A 24 -25.24 8.14 -16.29
C THR A 24 -24.91 7.50 -14.96
N TRP A 25 -25.76 6.60 -14.44
CA TRP A 25 -25.46 5.89 -13.20
C TRP A 25 -24.21 4.99 -13.31
N ALA A 26 -24.02 4.33 -14.44
CA ALA A 26 -22.81 3.56 -14.69
C ALA A 26 -21.56 4.45 -14.66
N ARG A 27 -21.58 5.57 -15.40
CA ARG A 27 -20.46 6.53 -15.42
C ARG A 27 -20.16 7.13 -14.05
N GLU A 28 -21.17 7.51 -13.29
CA GLU A 28 -20.98 8.02 -11.93
C GLU A 28 -20.37 6.97 -10.99
N ALA A 29 -20.77 5.71 -11.12
CA ALA A 29 -20.21 4.61 -10.35
C ALA A 29 -18.73 4.36 -10.71
N ASP A 30 -18.40 4.39 -12.01
CA ASP A 30 -17.03 4.20 -12.50
C ASP A 30 -16.12 5.36 -12.09
N GLU A 31 -16.60 6.59 -12.17
CA GLU A 31 -15.84 7.77 -11.73
C GLU A 31 -15.56 7.73 -10.22
N ARG A 32 -16.55 7.31 -9.41
CA ARG A 32 -16.35 7.12 -7.97
C ARG A 32 -15.32 6.03 -7.67
N ARG A 33 -15.38 4.90 -8.38
CA ARG A 33 -14.40 3.80 -8.22
C ARG A 33 -12.99 4.27 -8.57
N PHE A 34 -12.84 4.98 -9.68
CA PHE A 34 -11.58 5.53 -10.11
C PHE A 34 -11.00 6.48 -9.05
N ARG A 35 -11.78 7.47 -8.58
CA ARG A 35 -11.36 8.40 -7.53
C ARG A 35 -10.94 7.69 -6.24
N LEU A 36 -11.72 6.71 -5.78
CA LEU A 36 -11.38 5.92 -4.60
C LEU A 36 -10.08 5.12 -4.79
N GLY A 37 -9.89 4.54 -5.98
CA GLY A 37 -8.68 3.81 -6.33
C GLY A 37 -7.45 4.70 -6.33
N THR A 38 -7.52 5.88 -6.96
CA THR A 38 -6.44 6.87 -6.97
C THR A 38 -6.08 7.35 -5.55
N VAL A 39 -7.09 7.63 -4.72
CA VAL A 39 -6.89 8.02 -3.31
C VAL A 39 -6.21 6.90 -2.53
N ALA A 40 -6.66 5.66 -2.70
CA ALA A 40 -6.05 4.50 -2.03
C ALA A 40 -4.59 4.29 -2.45
N MET A 41 -4.27 4.44 -3.74
CA MET A 41 -2.90 4.38 -4.25
C MET A 41 -2.02 5.50 -3.70
N ALA A 42 -2.52 6.73 -3.66
CA ALA A 42 -1.78 7.87 -3.13
C ALA A 42 -1.49 7.72 -1.62
N VAL A 43 -2.52 7.37 -0.83
CA VAL A 43 -2.35 7.11 0.61
C VAL A 43 -1.41 5.92 0.85
N GLY A 44 -1.54 4.85 0.07
CA GLY A 44 -0.67 3.70 0.13
C GLY A 44 0.78 4.03 -0.21
N ALA A 45 1.04 4.84 -1.24
CA ALA A 45 2.38 5.28 -1.60
C ALA A 45 3.04 6.10 -0.47
N VAL A 46 2.29 7.05 0.11
CA VAL A 46 2.76 7.84 1.26
C VAL A 46 3.04 6.93 2.46
N ALA A 47 2.15 5.98 2.76
CA ALA A 47 2.33 5.03 3.85
C ALA A 47 3.55 4.11 3.63
N LEU A 48 3.80 3.65 2.40
CA LEU A 48 5.00 2.89 2.06
C LEU A 48 6.26 3.70 2.31
N PHE A 49 6.28 4.97 1.89
CA PHE A 49 7.42 5.85 2.14
C PHE A 49 7.65 6.09 3.64
N VAL A 50 6.59 6.40 4.39
CA VAL A 50 6.66 6.59 5.85
C VAL A 50 7.09 5.30 6.56
N SER A 51 6.67 4.14 6.06
CA SER A 51 7.04 2.85 6.63
C SER A 51 8.56 2.66 6.71
N LEU A 52 9.33 3.18 5.74
CA LEU A 52 10.79 3.09 5.71
C LEU A 52 11.45 3.94 6.82
N ALA A 53 10.79 5.01 7.25
CA ALA A 53 11.25 5.85 8.36
C ALA A 53 10.88 5.27 9.74
N LEU A 54 9.93 4.35 9.79
CA LEU A 54 9.51 3.69 11.03
C LEU A 54 10.49 2.57 11.44
N PRO A 55 10.51 2.17 12.72
CA PRO A 55 11.27 1.01 13.15
C PRO A 55 10.73 -0.27 12.52
N TRP A 56 11.59 -0.99 11.81
CA TRP A 56 11.29 -2.32 11.26
C TRP A 56 11.70 -3.41 12.23
N LEU A 57 12.85 -3.29 12.90
CA LEU A 57 13.31 -4.25 13.90
C LEU A 57 13.41 -3.61 15.28
N ARG A 58 13.05 -4.39 16.31
CA ARG A 58 13.27 -4.06 17.72
C ARG A 58 13.97 -5.24 18.39
N GLY A 59 15.22 -5.13 18.81
CA GLY A 59 15.90 -6.24 19.47
C GLY A 59 17.08 -5.78 20.33
N PRO A 60 17.62 -6.62 21.23
CA PRO A 60 18.78 -6.25 22.02
C PRO A 60 20.00 -6.04 21.15
N ARG A 61 20.73 -4.99 21.47
CA ARG A 61 21.86 -4.47 20.71
C ARG A 61 23.05 -5.43 20.83
N LYS A 62 23.36 -6.18 19.76
CA LYS A 62 24.58 -7.01 19.72
C LYS A 62 25.81 -6.21 19.29
N ASP A 63 25.66 -5.24 18.37
CA ASP A 63 26.80 -4.65 17.64
C ASP A 63 26.80 -3.10 17.56
N GLY A 64 26.07 -2.40 18.44
CA GLY A 64 26.16 -0.93 18.49
C GLY A 64 25.36 -0.16 17.44
N SER A 65 24.70 -0.80 16.47
CA SER A 65 23.85 -0.13 15.47
C SER A 65 22.40 0.09 15.94
N GLY A 66 21.84 1.28 15.71
CA GLY A 66 20.45 1.66 16.02
C GLY A 66 20.31 2.86 16.97
N PHE A 67 19.11 3.45 17.04
CA PHE A 67 18.80 4.54 17.97
C PHE A 67 18.44 4.01 19.37
N ASP A 68 19.05 4.59 20.40
CA ASP A 68 18.67 4.36 21.79
C ASP A 68 17.39 5.17 22.10
N ILE A 69 16.34 4.48 22.54
CA ILE A 69 15.20 5.16 23.16
C ILE A 69 15.61 5.42 24.61
N ALA A 70 15.79 6.69 24.98
CA ALA A 70 15.99 7.06 26.37
C ALA A 70 14.79 6.54 27.20
N PRO A 71 15.01 5.91 28.36
CA PRO A 71 13.92 5.51 29.23
C PRO A 71 13.10 6.77 29.56
N THR A 72 11.84 6.78 29.15
CA THR A 72 10.93 7.88 29.44
C THR A 72 10.86 8.10 30.95
N LEU A 73 11.24 9.29 31.40
CA LEU A 73 11.14 9.74 32.79
C LEU A 73 9.69 9.57 33.28
N GLY A 74 9.44 8.60 34.16
CA GLY A 74 8.16 8.49 34.86
C GLY A 74 7.61 7.09 35.12
N SER A 75 8.26 6.01 34.68
CA SER A 75 7.81 4.65 34.99
C SER A 75 8.84 3.88 35.81
N GLU A 76 8.98 4.22 37.09
CA GLU A 76 9.85 3.47 38.02
C GLU A 76 9.26 2.13 38.51
N ASP A 77 8.01 1.79 38.13
CA ASP A 77 7.29 0.64 38.73
C ASP A 77 6.99 -0.53 37.78
N LEU A 78 7.63 -0.64 36.60
CA LEU A 78 7.56 -1.87 35.80
C LEU A 78 8.91 -2.59 35.77
N PRO A 79 9.03 -3.80 36.36
CA PRO A 79 10.22 -4.64 36.26
C PRO A 79 10.30 -5.35 34.90
N LEU A 80 10.00 -4.63 33.82
CA LEU A 80 10.46 -5.02 32.50
C LEU A 80 11.87 -4.46 32.40
N ARG A 81 12.88 -5.32 32.54
CA ARG A 81 14.25 -5.02 32.09
C ARG A 81 14.17 -4.59 30.62
N LEU A 82 14.01 -3.29 30.37
CA LEU A 82 14.25 -2.70 29.07
C LEU A 82 15.76 -2.63 28.90
N GLU A 83 16.35 -3.78 28.55
CA GLU A 83 17.63 -3.77 27.84
C GLU A 83 17.51 -2.76 26.68
N PRO A 84 18.57 -1.97 26.39
CA PRO A 84 18.55 -1.03 25.28
C PRO A 84 18.23 -1.80 24.00
N ARG A 85 16.96 -1.73 23.56
CA ARG A 85 16.50 -2.34 22.34
C ARG A 85 16.92 -1.42 21.21
N GLY A 86 17.89 -1.85 20.41
CA GLY A 86 18.23 -1.17 19.18
C GLY A 86 16.98 -1.10 18.29
N LEU A 87 16.56 0.11 17.95
CA LEU A 87 15.62 0.33 16.86
C LEU A 87 16.40 0.41 15.57
N MET A 88 16.01 -0.39 14.58
CA MET A 88 16.52 -0.27 13.23
C MET A 88 15.39 0.18 12.31
N THR A 89 15.54 1.35 11.71
CA THR A 89 14.59 1.87 10.73
C THR A 89 14.66 1.08 9.43
N GLY A 90 13.62 1.19 8.59
CA GLY A 90 13.63 0.56 7.26
C GLY A 90 14.79 1.04 6.38
N TRP A 91 15.18 2.32 6.46
CA TRP A 91 16.32 2.86 5.73
C TRP A 91 17.67 2.28 6.19
N GLU A 92 17.89 2.19 7.51
CA GLU A 92 19.09 1.56 8.05
C GLU A 92 19.15 0.08 7.68
N MET A 93 18.00 -0.60 7.74
CA MET A 93 17.85 -2.00 7.36
C MET A 93 18.08 -2.24 5.87
N PHE A 94 17.65 -1.32 5.02
CA PHE A 94 17.97 -1.33 3.59
C PHE A 94 19.47 -1.14 3.35
N GLY A 95 20.11 -0.19 4.02
CA GLY A 95 21.56 0.02 3.94
C GLY A 95 22.35 -1.24 4.34
N ALA A 96 21.98 -1.87 5.46
CA ALA A 96 22.58 -3.12 5.91
C ALA A 96 22.30 -4.31 4.96
N ALA A 97 21.14 -4.32 4.29
CA ALA A 97 20.80 -5.35 3.32
C ALA A 97 21.69 -5.32 2.06
N ILE A 98 22.14 -4.14 1.65
CA ILE A 98 23.05 -3.96 0.51
C ILE A 98 24.42 -4.57 0.80
N THR A 99 24.93 -4.41 2.02
CA THR A 99 26.26 -4.89 2.39
C THR A 99 26.29 -6.39 2.67
N ASP A 100 25.20 -6.96 3.20
CA ASP A 100 25.16 -8.36 3.64
C ASP A 100 24.51 -9.33 2.62
N THR A 101 24.14 -8.89 1.41
CA THR A 101 23.50 -9.73 0.36
C THR A 101 22.35 -10.62 0.89
N ARG A 102 21.50 -10.06 1.75
CA ARG A 102 20.40 -10.82 2.38
C ARG A 102 19.19 -10.85 1.45
N ALA A 103 18.38 -11.91 1.55
CA ALA A 103 17.06 -12.01 0.90
C ALA A 103 16.14 -10.80 1.18
N ILE A 104 16.41 -10.06 2.26
CA ILE A 104 15.70 -8.84 2.66
C ILE A 104 15.90 -7.68 1.67
N LEU A 105 17.00 -7.67 0.93
CA LEU A 105 17.23 -6.69 -0.14
C LEU A 105 16.13 -6.79 -1.20
N ALA A 106 15.69 -8.01 -1.54
CA ALA A 106 14.63 -8.23 -2.53
C ALA A 106 13.30 -7.60 -2.07
N VAL A 107 13.01 -7.62 -0.76
CA VAL A 107 11.81 -6.98 -0.19
C VAL A 107 11.86 -5.47 -0.37
N PHE A 108 13.00 -4.84 -0.05
CA PHE A 108 13.15 -3.39 -0.21
C PHE A 108 13.14 -2.97 -1.68
N VAL A 109 13.77 -3.74 -2.56
CA VAL A 109 13.71 -3.50 -4.01
C VAL A 109 12.27 -3.60 -4.50
N ALA A 110 11.50 -4.60 -4.04
CA ALA A 110 10.08 -4.71 -4.38
C ALA A 110 9.27 -3.50 -3.87
N VAL A 111 9.50 -3.06 -2.63
CA VAL A 111 8.83 -1.87 -2.05
C VAL A 111 9.13 -0.61 -2.87
N LEU A 112 10.39 -0.37 -3.23
CA LEU A 112 10.79 0.78 -4.04
C LEU A 112 10.22 0.71 -5.46
N LEU A 113 10.20 -0.49 -6.06
CA LEU A 113 9.59 -0.72 -7.37
C LEU A 113 8.09 -0.44 -7.34
N ILE A 114 7.36 -0.93 -6.33
CA ILE A 114 5.94 -0.66 -6.13
C ILE A 114 5.71 0.85 -6.00
N LEU A 115 6.52 1.54 -5.20
CA LEU A 115 6.42 2.99 -5.02
C LEU A 115 6.60 3.73 -6.35
N ALA A 116 7.64 3.40 -7.13
CA ALA A 116 7.90 4.00 -8.43
C ALA A 116 6.79 3.73 -9.45
N LEU A 117 6.31 2.48 -9.53
CA LEU A 117 5.19 2.10 -10.39
C LEU A 117 3.90 2.80 -9.99
N THR A 118 3.65 2.96 -8.69
CA THR A 118 2.45 3.65 -8.17
C THR A 118 2.49 5.13 -8.51
N LEU A 119 3.63 5.80 -8.32
CA LEU A 119 3.81 7.20 -8.71
C LEU A 119 3.61 7.39 -10.22
N TYR A 120 4.13 6.47 -11.03
CA TYR A 120 3.94 6.54 -12.47
C TYR A 120 2.48 6.29 -12.88
N ALA A 121 1.82 5.30 -12.28
CA ALA A 121 0.41 4.99 -12.53
C ALA A 121 -0.54 6.11 -12.09
N LEU A 122 -0.15 6.93 -11.10
CA LEU A 122 -0.91 8.13 -10.71
C LEU A 122 -0.85 9.25 -11.76
N ILE A 123 0.14 9.23 -12.65
CA ILE A 123 0.36 10.27 -13.67
C ILE A 123 -0.07 9.77 -15.06
N SER A 124 -0.07 8.45 -15.28
CA SER A 124 -0.35 7.82 -16.56
C SER A 124 -1.72 7.15 -16.58
N ASP A 125 -2.49 7.39 -17.64
CA ASP A 125 -3.78 6.72 -17.90
C ASP A 125 -3.60 5.28 -18.45
N ASP A 126 -2.37 4.78 -18.57
CA ASP A 126 -2.10 3.48 -19.15
C ASP A 126 -2.47 2.33 -18.20
N ARG A 127 -3.43 1.51 -18.64
CA ARG A 127 -3.91 0.28 -17.94
C ARG A 127 -2.79 -0.67 -17.55
N ARG A 128 -1.73 -0.75 -18.35
CA ARG A 128 -0.60 -1.68 -18.16
C ARG A 128 0.13 -1.42 -16.85
N PHE A 129 0.26 -0.16 -16.44
CA PHE A 129 0.96 0.17 -15.19
C PHE A 129 0.11 -0.16 -13.97
N HIS A 130 -1.21 0.01 -14.04
CA HIS A 130 -2.12 -0.44 -12.99
C HIS A 130 -2.04 -1.96 -12.78
N ILE A 131 -1.93 -2.74 -13.86
CA ILE A 131 -1.71 -4.19 -13.78
C ILE A 131 -0.33 -4.50 -13.19
N ALA A 132 0.72 -3.81 -13.62
CA ALA A 132 2.07 -4.00 -13.08
C ALA A 132 2.11 -3.72 -11.56
N VAL A 133 1.48 -2.64 -11.12
CA VAL A 133 1.33 -2.31 -9.69
C VAL A 133 0.63 -3.45 -8.94
N GLN A 134 -0.46 -4.00 -9.46
CA GLN A 134 -1.16 -5.13 -8.83
C GLN A 134 -0.25 -6.37 -8.70
N VAL A 135 0.43 -6.75 -9.79
CA VAL A 135 1.30 -7.93 -9.83
C VAL A 135 2.49 -7.77 -8.90
N CYS A 136 3.02 -6.56 -8.73
CA CYS A 136 4.14 -6.30 -7.83
C CYS A 136 3.69 -6.13 -6.37
N ALA A 137 2.55 -5.49 -6.12
CA ALA A 137 2.06 -5.20 -4.78
C ALA A 137 1.46 -6.42 -4.07
N PHE A 138 0.91 -7.38 -4.82
CA PHE A 138 0.27 -8.56 -4.22
C PHE A 138 1.26 -9.56 -3.57
N PRO A 139 2.44 -9.87 -4.14
CA PRO A 139 3.41 -10.79 -3.53
C PRO A 139 4.19 -10.17 -2.37
N ALA A 140 4.45 -8.86 -2.39
CA ALA A 140 5.22 -8.15 -1.37
C ALA A 140 4.77 -8.41 0.09
N PRO A 141 3.46 -8.39 0.43
CA PRO A 141 2.99 -8.71 1.78
C PRO A 141 3.29 -10.15 2.21
N PHE A 142 3.44 -11.09 1.28
CA PHE A 142 3.80 -12.49 1.57
C PHE A 142 5.32 -12.69 1.68
N LEU A 143 6.11 -11.87 0.99
CA LEU A 143 7.57 -11.89 1.11
C LEU A 143 8.04 -11.39 2.49
N LEU A 144 7.36 -10.39 3.06
CA LEU A 144 7.69 -9.84 4.38
C LEU A 144 7.82 -10.90 5.50
N PRO A 145 6.82 -11.78 5.75
CA PRO A 145 6.93 -12.81 6.77
C PRO A 145 7.89 -13.94 6.39
N MET A 146 8.07 -14.22 5.09
CA MET A 146 8.97 -15.31 4.63
C MET A 146 10.44 -14.98 4.85
N VAL A 147 10.80 -13.69 4.80
CA VAL A 147 12.17 -13.21 4.94
C VAL A 147 12.48 -12.80 6.39
N TRP A 148 11.48 -12.87 7.28
CA TRP A 148 11.63 -12.49 8.67
C TRP A 148 12.48 -13.50 9.44
N PRO A 149 13.41 -13.08 10.31
CA PRO A 149 14.15 -14.00 11.17
C PRO A 149 13.18 -14.77 12.07
N THR A 150 13.15 -16.09 11.93
CA THR A 150 12.28 -17.00 12.70
C THR A 150 12.98 -17.62 13.91
N ASP A 151 14.23 -17.26 14.17
CA ASP A 151 15.01 -17.83 15.26
C ASP A 151 14.37 -17.49 16.62
N PRO A 152 13.87 -18.51 17.36
CA PRO A 152 13.16 -18.30 18.63
C PRO A 152 14.08 -17.79 19.75
N GLU A 153 15.40 -17.90 19.57
CA GLU A 153 16.41 -17.36 20.48
C GLU A 153 16.76 -15.90 20.16
N SER A 154 16.34 -15.39 18.99
CA SER A 154 16.49 -13.99 18.65
C SER A 154 15.36 -13.20 19.30
N SER A 155 15.70 -12.36 20.27
CA SER A 155 14.79 -11.41 20.93
C SER A 155 14.42 -10.23 20.02
N VAL A 156 14.42 -10.47 18.70
CA VAL A 156 14.13 -9.51 17.64
C VAL A 156 12.65 -9.57 17.32
N VAL A 157 11.96 -8.48 17.62
CA VAL A 157 10.52 -8.30 17.43
C VAL A 157 10.26 -7.44 16.20
N VAL A 158 9.19 -7.76 15.47
CA VAL A 158 8.65 -6.96 14.36
C VAL A 158 8.27 -5.57 14.85
N GLY A 159 8.87 -4.56 14.23
CA GLY A 159 8.53 -3.15 14.43
C GLY A 159 7.32 -2.72 13.61
N PRO A 160 6.71 -1.58 13.96
CA PRO A 160 5.51 -1.07 13.29
C PRO A 160 5.74 -0.75 11.80
N GLY A 161 6.97 -0.48 11.38
CA GLY A 161 7.30 -0.17 9.97
C GLY A 161 6.92 -1.30 9.02
N ALA A 162 7.20 -2.55 9.38
CA ALA A 162 6.86 -3.72 8.55
C ALA A 162 5.33 -3.91 8.42
N ILE A 163 4.58 -3.64 9.49
CA ILE A 163 3.11 -3.71 9.50
C ILE A 163 2.51 -2.61 8.61
N VAL A 164 3.03 -1.38 8.72
CA VAL A 164 2.60 -0.26 7.88
C VAL A 164 2.92 -0.54 6.42
N ALA A 165 4.09 -1.10 6.12
CA ALA A 165 4.46 -1.51 4.76
C ALA A 165 3.50 -2.57 4.19
N PHE A 166 3.13 -3.58 4.98
CA PHE A 166 2.15 -4.60 4.61
C PHE A 166 0.79 -3.99 4.24
N LEU A 167 0.24 -3.15 5.13
CA LEU A 167 -1.05 -2.49 4.88
C LEU A 167 -0.98 -1.57 3.66
N ALA A 168 0.12 -0.85 3.51
CA ALA A 168 0.32 0.06 2.41
C ALA A 168 0.39 -0.68 1.06
N CYS A 169 1.06 -1.84 0.99
CA CYS A 169 1.04 -2.72 -0.20
C CYS A 169 -0.39 -3.17 -0.55
N LEU A 170 -1.19 -3.57 0.44
CA LEU A 170 -2.59 -3.96 0.21
C LEU A 170 -3.43 -2.79 -0.30
N MET A 171 -3.25 -1.59 0.28
CA MET A 171 -3.95 -0.39 -0.16
C MET A 171 -3.58 0.00 -1.58
N VAL A 172 -2.28 -0.06 -1.94
CA VAL A 172 -1.81 0.19 -3.30
C VAL A 172 -2.39 -0.83 -4.29
N GLY A 173 -2.34 -2.12 -3.95
CA GLY A 173 -2.89 -3.19 -4.79
C GLY A 173 -4.40 -3.04 -5.01
N ALA A 174 -5.16 -2.81 -3.94
CA ALA A 174 -6.60 -2.58 -4.00
C ALA A 174 -6.96 -1.25 -4.70
N GLY A 175 -6.17 -0.22 -4.51
CA GLY A 175 -6.34 1.05 -5.21
C GLY A 175 -6.15 0.88 -6.71
N ALA A 176 -5.11 0.14 -7.11
CA ALA A 176 -4.83 -0.15 -8.51
C ALA A 176 -5.88 -1.05 -9.16
N THR A 177 -6.59 -1.92 -8.42
CA THR A 177 -7.73 -2.69 -8.96
C THR A 177 -8.96 -1.82 -9.18
N LEU A 178 -9.20 -0.84 -8.31
CA LEU A 178 -10.33 0.08 -8.41
C LEU A 178 -10.13 1.20 -9.43
N ALA A 179 -8.88 1.66 -9.63
CA ALA A 179 -8.53 2.71 -10.59
C ALA A 179 -8.25 2.19 -12.02
N LYS A 180 -8.30 0.88 -12.23
CA LYS A 180 -7.99 0.29 -13.54
C LYS A 180 -9.07 0.66 -14.56
N PRO A 181 -8.73 1.26 -15.72
CA PRO A 181 -9.72 1.50 -16.77
C PRO A 181 -10.22 0.18 -17.37
N ASP A 182 -11.53 0.13 -17.61
CA ASP A 182 -12.21 -0.93 -18.35
C ASP A 182 -12.11 -0.61 -19.85
N ASP A 183 -11.40 -1.47 -20.59
CA ASP A 183 -11.32 -1.42 -22.06
C ASP A 183 -12.53 -2.11 -22.69
#